data_AF-A0AAF0T6L4-F1
#
_entry.id   AF-A0AAF0T6L4-F1
#
_cell.length_a   1.000
_cell.length_b   1.000
_cell.length_c   1.000
_cell.angle_alpha   90.00
_cell.angle_beta   90.00
_cell.angle_gamma   90.00
#
_symmetry.space_group_name_H-M   'P 1'
#
loop_
_entity.id
_entity.type
_entity.pdbx_description
1 polymer ?
#
loop_
_entity_poly.entity_id
_entity_poly.type
_entity_poly.pdbx_seq_one_letter_code
_entity_poly.pdbx_strand_id
1 'polypeptide(L)'
;MLPHVFDELCLYWNIDKFKAISKQAKKARGSLKGGSLHIRGAKSVGQLQERWEKELGRTPIKLEVFKKTHVKKKENESDLDVRVEERAKRTFNDFHQYVSENLDSSVQLTPELSTQIWKEKVVGGTHKVDAMV
;
A
#
# COMPACT_ATOMS: atom_id res chain seq x y z
N MET A 1 -5.99 4.05 31.22
CA MET A 1 -7.38 3.89 30.74
C MET A 1 -8.25 3.71 31.97
N LEU A 2 -9.34 4.45 32.11
CA LEU A 2 -10.21 4.34 33.29
C LEU A 2 -11.06 3.06 33.19
N PRO A 3 -11.33 2.33 34.29
CA PRO A 3 -12.04 1.05 34.25
C PRO A 3 -13.41 1.09 33.53
N HIS A 4 -14.20 2.14 33.74
CA HIS A 4 -15.51 2.29 33.09
C HIS A 4 -15.42 2.39 31.55
N VAL A 5 -14.35 2.98 31.01
CA VAL A 5 -14.12 3.07 29.57
C VAL A 5 -13.84 1.69 28.98
N PHE A 6 -13.15 0.82 29.72
CA PHE A 6 -12.89 -0.55 29.29
C PHE A 6 -14.19 -1.37 29.23
N ASP A 7 -15.05 -1.23 30.24
CA ASP A 7 -16.34 -1.92 30.30
C ASP A 7 -17.27 -1.48 29.15
N GLU A 8 -17.32 -0.18 28.85
CA GLU A 8 -18.05 0.35 27.70
C GLU A 8 -17.53 -0.20 26.36
N LEU A 9 -16.22 -0.31 26.20
CA LEU A 9 -15.60 -0.92 25.01
C LEU A 9 -15.94 -2.40 24.89
N CYS A 10 -15.96 -3.14 26.00
CA CYS A 10 -16.38 -4.54 26.02
C CYS A 10 -17.84 -4.71 25.59
N LEU A 11 -18.73 -3.81 26.01
CA LEU A 11 -20.13 -3.79 25.54
C LEU A 11 -20.19 -3.49 24.04
N TYR A 12 -19.47 -2.45 23.59
CA TYR A 12 -19.41 -2.07 22.18
C TYR A 12 -18.88 -3.19 21.27
N TRP A 13 -17.81 -3.89 21.67
CA TRP A 13 -17.27 -4.98 20.87
C TRP A 13 -18.18 -6.22 20.81
N ASN A 14 -19.11 -6.35 21.75
CA ASN A 14 -20.04 -7.47 21.81
C ASN A 14 -21.29 -7.29 20.94
N ILE A 15 -21.60 -6.07 20.47
CA ILE A 15 -22.76 -5.84 19.60
C ILE A 15 -22.56 -6.49 18.22
N ASP A 16 -23.65 -6.97 17.62
CA ASP A 16 -23.60 -7.68 16.34
C ASP A 16 -23.03 -6.83 15.21
N LYS A 17 -23.33 -5.52 15.22
CA LYS A 17 -22.77 -4.56 14.25
C LYS A 17 -21.23 -4.57 14.27
N PHE A 18 -20.61 -4.54 15.44
CA PHE A 18 -19.15 -4.55 15.54
C PHE A 18 -18.59 -5.92 15.12
N LYS A 19 -19.22 -7.02 15.56
CA LYS A 19 -18.83 -8.38 15.15
C LYS A 19 -18.86 -8.54 13.62
N ALA A 20 -19.87 -7.98 12.95
CA ALA A 20 -19.98 -7.99 11.49
C ALA A 20 -18.84 -7.22 10.82
N ILE A 21 -18.55 -5.99 11.27
CA ILE A 21 -17.42 -5.17 10.79
C ILE A 21 -16.09 -5.91 11.02
N SER A 22 -15.91 -6.49 12.21
CA SER A 22 -14.70 -7.24 12.56
C SER A 22 -14.51 -8.48 11.68
N LYS A 23 -15.59 -9.23 11.40
CA LYS A 23 -15.58 -10.38 10.49
C LYS A 23 -15.23 -9.97 9.06
N GLN A 24 -15.81 -8.87 8.56
CA GLN A 24 -15.48 -8.33 7.24
C GLN A 24 -14.02 -7.87 7.18
N ALA A 25 -13.55 -7.14 8.18
CA ALA A 25 -12.16 -6.68 8.26
C ALA A 25 -11.18 -7.87 8.35
N LYS A 26 -11.52 -8.94 9.09
CA LYS A 26 -10.73 -10.18 9.15
C LYS A 26 -10.66 -10.85 7.77
N LYS A 27 -11.78 -10.95 7.05
CA LYS A 27 -11.82 -11.46 5.67
C LYS A 27 -10.98 -10.59 4.74
N ALA A 28 -11.04 -9.27 4.86
CA ALA A 28 -10.24 -8.35 4.05
C ALA A 28 -8.74 -8.50 4.33
N ARG A 29 -8.34 -8.63 5.61
CA ARG A 29 -6.94 -8.88 6.01
C ARG A 29 -6.42 -10.24 5.54
N GLY A 30 -7.26 -11.27 5.60
CA GLY A 30 -6.95 -12.62 5.11
C GLY A 30 -7.13 -12.81 3.61
N SER A 31 -7.63 -11.80 2.90
CA SER A 31 -7.77 -11.84 1.46
C SER A 31 -6.40 -11.77 0.79
N LEU A 32 -6.24 -12.46 -0.33
CA LEU A 32 -5.13 -12.24 -1.25
C LEU A 32 -5.08 -10.79 -1.79
N LYS A 33 -6.16 -10.02 -1.61
CA LYS A 33 -6.27 -8.57 -1.84
C LYS A 33 -5.94 -7.69 -0.60
N GLY A 34 -5.52 -8.24 0.54
CA GLY A 34 -5.14 -7.53 1.79
C GLY A 34 -3.94 -6.56 1.68
N GLY A 35 -3.22 -6.25 2.76
CA GLY A 35 -1.99 -5.43 2.67
C GLY A 35 -0.80 -6.21 2.07
N SER A 36 0.11 -5.55 1.36
CA SER A 36 1.40 -6.14 0.98
C SER A 36 2.36 -6.15 2.17
N LEU A 37 3.21 -7.17 2.32
CA LEU A 37 4.20 -7.22 3.39
C LEU A 37 5.19 -6.06 3.29
N HIS A 38 5.11 -5.15 4.25
CA HIS A 38 5.99 -4.00 4.39
C HIS A 38 7.21 -4.36 5.26
N ILE A 39 8.43 -4.21 4.73
CA ILE A 39 9.66 -4.63 5.44
C ILE A 39 10.17 -3.61 6.45
N ARG A 40 9.82 -2.32 6.32
CA ARG A 40 10.51 -1.24 7.03
C ARG A 40 10.07 -1.02 8.49
N GLY A 41 9.52 -2.07 9.10
CA GLY A 41 9.09 -2.12 10.50
C GLY A 41 7.96 -1.15 10.80
N ALA A 42 8.01 -0.53 11.99
CA ALA A 42 6.99 0.40 12.49
C ALA A 42 6.97 1.78 11.80
N LYS A 43 7.89 2.05 10.86
CA LYS A 43 7.92 3.33 10.14
C LYS A 43 6.84 3.34 9.06
N SER A 44 6.02 4.38 9.04
CA SER A 44 4.99 4.51 8.01
C SER A 44 5.60 4.87 6.66
N VAL A 45 4.94 4.50 5.56
CA VAL A 45 5.37 4.87 4.19
C VAL A 45 5.54 6.39 4.06
N GLY A 46 4.68 7.19 4.71
CA GLY A 46 4.76 8.66 4.70
C GLY A 46 6.04 9.19 5.35
N GLN A 47 6.39 8.71 6.54
CA GLN A 47 7.64 9.09 7.23
C GLN A 47 8.88 8.73 6.41
N LEU A 48 8.78 7.63 5.69
CA LEU A 48 9.85 7.13 4.84
C LEU A 48 10.00 7.92 3.57
N GLN A 49 8.88 8.35 3.00
CA GLN A 49 8.84 9.21 1.83
C GLN A 49 9.38 10.60 2.17
N GLU A 50 8.95 11.22 3.27
CA GLU A 50 9.43 12.55 3.68
C GLU A 50 10.95 12.57 3.92
N ARG A 51 11.48 11.55 4.60
CA ARG A 51 12.94 11.39 4.77
C ARG A 51 13.64 11.30 3.41
N TRP A 52 13.05 10.54 2.49
CA TRP A 52 13.66 10.34 1.18
C TRP A 52 13.60 11.61 0.33
N GLU A 53 12.50 12.34 0.36
CA GLU A 53 12.37 13.63 -0.32
C GLU A 53 13.52 14.58 0.07
N LYS A 54 13.87 14.59 1.36
CA LYS A 54 15.04 15.33 1.87
C LYS A 54 16.37 14.78 1.35
N GLU A 55 16.53 13.45 1.27
CA GLU A 55 17.75 12.79 0.76
C GLU A 55 17.95 12.99 -0.76
N LEU A 56 16.88 13.01 -1.57
CA LEU A 56 16.96 13.20 -3.02
C LEU A 56 16.91 14.66 -3.47
N GLY A 57 16.43 15.57 -2.62
CA GLY A 57 16.13 16.95 -3.01
C GLY A 57 14.97 17.07 -4.02
N ARG A 58 14.18 16.00 -4.21
CA ARG A 58 13.00 15.95 -5.08
C ARG A 58 11.95 14.98 -4.55
N THR A 59 10.72 15.14 -5.02
CA THR A 59 9.64 14.18 -4.75
C THR A 59 9.88 12.86 -5.50
N PRO A 60 9.96 11.71 -4.81
CA PRO A 60 10.09 10.42 -5.45
C PRO A 60 8.78 10.00 -6.12
N ILE A 61 8.87 9.29 -7.24
CA ILE A 61 7.68 8.70 -7.87
C ILE A 61 7.18 7.52 -7.03
N LYS A 62 5.91 7.16 -7.19
CA LYS A 62 5.26 6.17 -6.33
C LYS A 62 5.96 4.80 -6.37
N LEU A 63 6.47 4.44 -7.55
CA LEU A 63 7.18 3.19 -7.76
C LEU A 63 8.54 3.14 -7.03
N GLU A 64 9.26 4.25 -6.95
CA GLU A 64 10.53 4.35 -6.20
C GLU A 64 10.28 4.09 -4.70
N VAL A 65 9.24 4.73 -4.16
CA VAL A 65 8.81 4.54 -2.77
C VAL A 65 8.40 3.08 -2.52
N PHE A 66 7.64 2.49 -3.46
CA PHE A 66 7.22 1.10 -3.39
C PHE A 66 8.42 0.14 -3.38
N LYS A 67 9.38 0.34 -4.29
CA LYS A 67 10.57 -0.51 -4.39
C LYS A 67 11.33 -0.58 -3.08
N LYS A 68 11.59 0.55 -2.41
CA LYS A 68 12.33 0.54 -1.13
C LYS A 68 11.58 -0.07 0.04
N THR A 69 10.26 -0.02 0.00
CA THR A 69 9.42 -0.53 1.11
C THR A 69 9.13 -2.02 0.96
N HIS A 70 9.24 -2.55 -0.26
CA HIS A 70 8.86 -3.92 -0.64
C HIS A 70 9.98 -4.71 -1.36
N VAL A 71 11.22 -4.27 -1.26
CA VAL A 71 12.42 -5.05 -1.62
C VAL A 71 13.22 -5.31 -0.35
N LYS A 72 13.70 -6.54 -0.20
CA LYS A 72 14.58 -6.91 0.92
C LYS A 72 15.84 -6.05 0.87
N LYS A 73 16.30 -5.61 2.03
CA LYS A 73 17.61 -4.95 2.12
C LYS A 73 18.66 -5.94 1.63
N LYS A 74 19.45 -5.54 0.64
CA LYS A 74 20.60 -6.33 0.19
C LYS A 74 21.61 -6.45 1.32
N GLU A 75 22.27 -7.59 1.43
CA GLU A 75 23.41 -7.75 2.32
C GLU A 75 24.67 -7.19 1.66
N ASN A 76 24.82 -7.40 0.35
CA ASN A 76 25.89 -6.87 -0.50
C ASN A 76 25.34 -6.08 -1.70
N GLU A 77 26.10 -5.10 -2.20
CA GLU A 77 25.71 -4.28 -3.37
C GLU A 77 25.37 -5.14 -4.61
N SER A 78 26.10 -6.26 -4.77
CA SER A 78 25.97 -7.24 -5.86
C SER A 78 24.72 -8.11 -5.78
N ASP A 79 24.02 -8.15 -4.64
CA ASP A 79 22.85 -9.03 -4.49
C ASP A 79 21.71 -8.56 -5.39
N LEU A 80 20.89 -9.49 -5.87
CA LEU A 80 19.71 -9.13 -6.64
C LEU A 80 18.63 -8.52 -5.73
N ASP A 81 17.87 -7.56 -6.28
CA ASP A 81 16.69 -7.01 -5.59
C ASP A 81 15.62 -8.12 -5.46
N VAL A 82 15.49 -8.70 -4.27
CA VAL A 82 14.46 -9.70 -3.97
C VAL A 82 13.23 -9.03 -3.39
N ARG A 83 12.10 -9.11 -4.10
CA ARG A 83 10.81 -8.64 -3.56
C ARG A 83 10.35 -9.52 -2.41
N VAL A 84 9.70 -8.90 -1.43
CA VAL A 84 9.31 -9.57 -0.17
C VAL A 84 8.33 -10.71 -0.40
N GLU A 85 7.45 -10.53 -1.38
CA GLU A 85 6.34 -11.44 -1.66
C GLU A 85 5.95 -11.35 -3.14
N GLU A 86 5.32 -12.42 -3.63
CA GLU A 86 4.86 -12.52 -5.02
C GLU A 86 3.84 -11.42 -5.38
N ARG A 87 3.09 -10.93 -4.39
CA ARG A 87 2.15 -9.84 -4.62
C ARG A 87 2.85 -8.51 -4.88
N ALA A 88 3.86 -8.16 -4.09
CA ALA A 88 4.68 -6.99 -4.38
C ALA A 88 5.32 -7.10 -5.76
N LYS A 89 5.64 -8.33 -6.18
CA LYS A 89 6.09 -8.59 -7.54
C LYS A 89 5.03 -8.26 -8.59
N ARG A 90 3.82 -8.80 -8.46
CA ARG A 90 2.70 -8.49 -9.35
C ARG A 90 2.39 -7.00 -9.42
N THR A 91 2.18 -6.34 -8.28
CA THR A 91 1.86 -4.89 -8.21
C THR A 91 2.88 -4.01 -8.93
N PHE A 92 4.17 -4.30 -8.78
CA PHE A 92 5.20 -3.56 -9.50
C PHE A 92 5.18 -3.85 -11.01
N ASN A 93 4.94 -5.11 -11.40
CA ASN A 93 4.87 -5.47 -12.82
C ASN A 93 3.63 -4.85 -13.49
N ASP A 94 2.47 -4.87 -12.82
CA ASP A 94 1.22 -4.28 -13.30
C ASP A 94 1.40 -2.77 -13.57
N PHE A 95 2.11 -2.07 -12.67
CA PHE A 95 2.45 -0.66 -12.88
C PHE A 95 3.32 -0.45 -14.12
N HIS A 96 4.39 -1.24 -14.28
CA HIS A 96 5.26 -1.13 -15.44
C HIS A 96 4.54 -1.46 -16.75
N GLN A 97 3.72 -2.51 -16.74
CA GLN A 97 2.92 -2.91 -17.89
C GLN A 97 1.95 -1.79 -18.29
N TYR A 98 1.23 -1.22 -17.32
CA TYR A 98 0.34 -0.10 -17.58
C TYR A 98 1.09 1.09 -18.20
N VAL A 99 2.23 1.47 -17.62
CA VAL A 99 3.05 2.56 -18.15
C VAL A 99 3.52 2.26 -19.57
N SER A 100 4.02 1.05 -19.86
CA SER A 100 4.50 0.69 -21.19
C SER A 100 3.40 0.62 -22.25
N GLU A 101 2.19 0.23 -21.86
CA GLU A 101 1.06 0.06 -22.79
C GLU A 101 0.27 1.35 -23.02
N ASN A 102 0.26 2.27 -22.04
CA ASN A 102 -0.66 3.41 -22.03
C ASN A 102 0.04 4.77 -22.02
N LEU A 103 1.33 4.85 -21.67
CA LEU A 103 2.08 6.10 -21.77
C LEU A 103 3.01 6.05 -22.96
N ASP A 104 3.00 7.13 -23.73
CA ASP A 104 4.01 7.36 -24.74
C ASP A 104 5.38 7.54 -24.08
N SER A 105 6.42 6.99 -24.69
CA SER A 105 7.81 7.12 -24.25
C SER A 105 8.27 8.57 -24.06
N SER A 106 7.62 9.53 -24.73
CA SER A 106 7.87 10.97 -24.61
C SER A 106 7.26 11.61 -23.35
N VAL A 107 6.29 10.96 -22.70
CA VAL A 107 5.66 11.47 -21.48
C VAL A 107 6.53 11.16 -20.27
N GLN A 108 7.00 12.20 -19.60
CA GLN A 108 7.71 12.04 -18.34
C GLN A 108 6.75 11.63 -17.22
N LEU A 109 7.10 10.56 -16.50
CA LEU A 109 6.32 10.06 -15.38
C LEU A 109 6.55 10.95 -14.14
N THR A 110 5.67 11.93 -13.93
CA THR A 110 5.75 12.82 -12.76
C THR A 110 5.29 12.12 -11.47
N PRO A 111 5.64 12.63 -10.27
CA PRO A 111 5.15 12.10 -9.00
C PRO A 111 3.62 12.05 -8.92
N GLU A 112 2.93 13.08 -9.41
CA GLU A 112 1.47 13.18 -9.45
C GLU A 112 0.87 12.11 -10.36
N LEU A 113 1.36 12.01 -11.60
CA LEU A 113 0.88 11.03 -12.57
C LEU A 113 1.14 9.60 -12.08
N SER A 114 2.32 9.34 -11.52
CA SER A 114 2.65 8.04 -10.92
C SER A 114 1.69 7.69 -9.78
N THR A 115 1.30 8.67 -8.96
CA THR A 115 0.37 8.47 -7.85
C THR A 115 -1.04 8.19 -8.35
N GLN A 116 -1.47 8.89 -9.40
CA GLN A 116 -2.77 8.67 -10.02
C GLN A 116 -2.87 7.26 -10.63
N ILE A 117 -1.91 6.86 -11.46
CA ILE A 117 -1.84 5.52 -12.06
C ILE A 117 -1.85 4.45 -10.96
N TRP A 118 -1.04 4.65 -9.92
CA TRP A 118 -0.97 3.72 -8.81
C TRP A 118 -2.32 3.53 -8.11
N LYS A 119 -3.03 4.63 -7.85
CA LYS A 119 -4.33 4.61 -7.17
C LYS A 119 -5.44 4.04 -8.04
N GLU A 120 -5.48 4.36 -9.32
CA GLU A 120 -6.62 4.03 -10.18
C GLU A 120 -6.47 2.70 -10.92
N LYS A 121 -5.24 2.32 -11.27
CA LYS A 121 -4.97 1.23 -12.22
C LYS A 121 -4.25 0.04 -11.60
N VAL A 122 -3.52 0.27 -10.51
CA VAL A 122 -2.66 -0.76 -9.90
C VAL A 122 -3.21 -1.26 -8.56
N VAL A 123 -3.49 -0.35 -7.62
CA VAL A 123 -3.92 -0.71 -6.25
C VAL A 123 -5.39 -0.36 -5.99
N GLY A 124 -5.99 0.44 -6.88
CA GLY A 124 -7.40 0.76 -6.84
C GLY A 124 -8.25 -0.49 -6.94
N GLY A 125 -8.85 -0.89 -5.81
CA GLY A 125 -9.99 -1.78 -5.86
C GLY A 125 -11.06 -1.11 -6.72
N THR A 126 -11.60 -1.84 -7.69
CA THR A 126 -12.85 -1.49 -8.38
C THR A 126 -14.00 -1.47 -7.38
N HIS A 127 -14.02 -0.49 -6.48
CA HIS A 127 -15.23 -0.12 -5.79
C HIS A 127 -16.04 0.71 -6.78
N LYS A 128 -16.80 0.03 -7.63
CA LYS A 128 -18.12 0.55 -7.95
C LYS A 128 -18.83 0.66 -6.60
N VAL A 129 -18.84 1.86 -6.05
CA VAL A 129 -19.85 2.22 -5.08
C VAL A 129 -21.15 2.22 -5.87
N ASP A 130 -21.81 1.07 -5.93
CA ASP A 130 -23.24 1.06 -6.19
C ASP A 130 -23.84 1.80 -5.00
N ALA A 131 -24.04 3.10 -5.19
CA ALA A 131 -24.83 3.92 -4.31
C ALA A 131 -26.25 3.36 -4.37
N MET A 132 -26.58 2.48 -3.43
CA MET A 132 -27.97 2.21 -3.07
C MET A 132 -28.51 3.51 -2.44
N VAL A 133 -29.23 4.27 -3.26
CA VAL A 133 -30.34 5.12 -2.80
C VAL A 133 -31.56 4.23 -2.67
#